data_AF-A0A914V7L0-F1
#
_entry.id   AF-A0A914V7L0-F1
#
_cell.length_a   1.000
_cell.length_b   1.000
_cell.length_c   1.000
_cell.angle_alpha   90.00
_cell.angle_beta   90.00
_cell.angle_gamma   90.00
#
_symmetry.space_group_name_H-M   'P 1'
#
loop_
_entity.id
_entity.type
_entity.pdbx_description
1 polymer ?
#
loop_
_entity_poly.entity_id
_entity_poly.type
_entity_poly.pdbx_seq_one_letter_code
_entity_poly.pdbx_strand_id
1 'polypeptide(L)'
;MLTSQLSEADYCLYEDAEKLEAAALNDPEEEPHKSRYAAEKVWLELAENLNSALAQLNDSNSIRGVLAGVYLKLAKNVVQCEEREKGKAYCLKGLTYLTKAEDVLDDPLETELALSEETAHSYLSLLNYLGFLSESMGDHDYALKWLRDAETVFNAYKIQQEAVPPHNLTCTMKQIGAQFTNGAEYSDGAEFSDELWKAFESLHTYTIYYLAQVYKNMDDATVAAEYCEKTLVRQLETNEYDPLEWSLNCATLSQFYLGKTTTWNQKNFAQARHCLAAAEAVAETIALPAEDDEYASDKVDQCRADINRCWAKYGISLLETSQQSFLYKNDPEDFKDKNNKEMPPNFDDSLAEIDPLFPNLNIGTREAMITADRVCNFDSARATFLQVQRWLANAQKFYTLDSQASDAVELVQDQSRLYKALVFFEPATDRKTKMHKRRIDTLSNVLKELNPSFYLTLCRQLLFELAETSNEMVSLKLDA
;
A
#
# COMPACT_ATOMS: atom_id res chain seq x y z
N MET A 1 38.59 -2.55 -7.86
CA MET A 1 39.24 -2.07 -9.12
C MET A 1 38.30 -1.20 -9.99
N LEU A 2 37.19 -0.67 -9.45
CA LEU A 2 36.40 0.40 -10.09
C LEU A 2 37.12 1.77 -10.04
N THR A 3 37.90 1.98 -9.00
CA THR A 3 38.48 3.25 -8.58
C THR A 3 39.49 3.86 -9.56
N SER A 4 40.05 3.07 -10.49
CA SER A 4 40.99 3.56 -11.51
C SER A 4 40.34 3.93 -12.84
N GLN A 5 39.02 3.77 -12.99
CA GLN A 5 38.32 3.91 -14.28
C GLN A 5 37.60 5.26 -14.45
N LEU A 6 37.36 5.99 -13.36
CA LEU A 6 36.63 7.26 -13.34
C LEU A 6 37.53 8.38 -12.80
N SER A 7 37.39 9.58 -13.37
CA SER A 7 38.26 10.73 -13.09
C SER A 7 37.68 11.64 -11.98
N GLU A 8 38.54 12.50 -11.42
CA GLU A 8 38.11 13.58 -10.50
C GLU A 8 37.07 14.49 -11.16
N ALA A 9 37.22 14.76 -12.46
CA ALA A 9 36.26 15.57 -13.22
C ALA A 9 34.88 14.91 -13.29
N ASP A 10 34.80 13.58 -13.45
CA ASP A 10 33.53 12.85 -13.46
C ASP A 10 32.83 12.93 -12.10
N TYR A 11 33.61 12.85 -11.01
CA TYR A 11 33.09 13.04 -9.66
C TYR A 11 32.59 14.47 -9.41
N CYS A 12 33.32 15.48 -9.87
CA CYS A 12 32.88 16.88 -9.76
C CYS A 12 31.57 17.13 -10.49
N LEU A 13 31.41 16.61 -11.72
CA LEU A 13 30.15 16.70 -12.46
C LEU A 13 29.00 16.02 -11.71
N TYR A 14 29.24 14.83 -11.13
CA TYR A 14 28.25 14.15 -10.31
C TYR A 14 27.80 15.01 -9.12
N GLU A 15 28.74 15.55 -8.34
CA GLU A 15 28.41 16.42 -7.20
C GLU A 15 27.69 17.70 -7.62
N ASP A 16 28.11 18.33 -8.70
CA ASP A 16 27.52 19.58 -9.18
C ASP A 16 26.08 19.36 -9.63
N ALA A 17 25.79 18.24 -10.31
CA ALA A 17 24.43 17.88 -10.68
C ALA A 17 23.54 17.62 -9.44
N GLU A 18 24.01 16.87 -8.44
CA GLU A 18 23.27 16.65 -7.19
C GLU A 18 23.00 17.98 -6.44
N LYS A 19 23.99 18.89 -6.40
CA LYS A 19 23.84 20.22 -5.78
C LYS A 19 22.78 21.06 -6.50
N LEU A 20 22.75 21.02 -7.83
CA LEU A 20 21.75 21.71 -8.64
C LEU A 20 20.35 21.12 -8.42
N GLU A 21 20.21 19.80 -8.34
CA GLU A 21 18.91 19.16 -8.02
C GLU A 21 18.39 19.56 -6.64
N ALA A 22 19.28 19.64 -5.64
CA ALA A 22 18.92 20.10 -4.30
C ALA A 22 18.53 21.59 -4.28
N ALA A 23 19.19 22.42 -5.10
CA ALA A 23 18.89 23.85 -5.22
C ALA A 23 17.51 24.13 -5.84
N ALA A 24 16.94 23.19 -6.59
CA ALA A 24 15.64 23.35 -7.25
C ALA A 24 14.48 23.64 -6.29
N LEU A 25 14.60 23.27 -5.01
CA LEU A 25 13.62 23.62 -3.97
C LEU A 25 13.53 25.14 -3.72
N ASN A 26 14.55 25.91 -4.14
CA ASN A 26 14.65 27.35 -3.96
C ASN A 26 14.62 28.10 -5.31
N ASP A 27 14.17 27.45 -6.38
CA ASP A 27 14.00 28.12 -7.68
C ASP A 27 12.94 29.23 -7.55
N PRO A 28 13.15 30.41 -8.16
CA PRO A 28 12.18 31.50 -8.10
C PRO A 28 10.90 31.14 -8.86
N GLU A 29 9.75 31.65 -8.41
CA GLU A 29 8.45 31.39 -9.04
C GLU A 29 8.42 31.82 -10.52
N GLU A 30 9.21 32.83 -10.89
CA GLU A 30 9.31 33.30 -12.27
C GLU A 30 10.15 32.39 -13.19
N GLU A 31 10.99 31.53 -12.63
CA GLU A 31 11.82 30.57 -13.38
C GLU A 31 11.74 29.16 -12.75
N PRO A 32 10.56 28.52 -12.78
CA PRO A 32 10.39 27.21 -12.16
C PRO A 32 11.30 26.17 -12.84
N HIS A 33 11.88 25.28 -12.03
CA HIS A 33 12.76 24.19 -12.46
C HIS A 33 14.07 24.63 -13.13
N LYS A 34 14.47 25.91 -13.04
CA LYS A 34 15.74 26.42 -13.57
C LYS A 34 16.93 25.55 -13.16
N SER A 35 17.02 25.21 -11.88
CA SER A 35 18.13 24.40 -11.37
C SER A 35 18.07 22.97 -11.89
N ARG A 36 16.88 22.42 -12.15
CA ARG A 36 16.72 21.09 -12.76
C ARG A 36 17.17 21.05 -14.22
N TYR A 37 16.85 22.06 -15.02
CA TYR A 37 17.35 22.15 -16.39
C TYR A 37 18.87 22.37 -16.45
N ALA A 38 19.44 23.07 -15.45
CA ALA A 38 20.88 23.15 -15.31
C ALA A 38 21.49 21.80 -14.94
N ALA A 39 20.92 21.09 -13.96
CA ALA A 39 21.35 19.74 -13.56
C ALA A 39 21.29 18.76 -14.74
N GLU A 40 20.24 18.81 -15.56
CA GLU A 40 20.12 17.95 -16.75
C GLU A 40 21.32 18.10 -17.69
N LYS A 41 21.79 19.33 -17.93
CA LYS A 41 22.97 19.56 -18.78
C LYS A 41 24.23 18.94 -18.19
N VAL A 42 24.43 19.09 -16.88
CA VAL A 42 25.59 18.52 -16.17
C VAL A 42 25.53 16.99 -16.20
N TRP A 43 24.35 16.40 -16.00
CA TRP A 43 24.17 14.96 -16.12
C TRP A 43 24.45 14.42 -17.52
N LEU A 44 24.03 15.14 -18.57
CA LEU A 44 24.32 14.78 -19.96
C LEU A 44 25.82 14.85 -20.25
N GLU A 45 26.52 15.88 -19.75
CA GLU A 45 27.98 16.00 -19.87
C GLU A 45 28.69 14.83 -19.18
N LEU A 46 28.28 14.46 -17.97
CA LEU A 46 28.81 13.28 -17.29
C LEU A 46 28.54 12.00 -18.09
N ALA A 47 27.33 11.83 -18.63
CA ALA A 47 26.99 10.66 -19.45
C ALA A 47 27.86 10.57 -20.72
N GLU A 48 28.20 11.69 -21.36
CA GLU A 48 29.11 11.75 -22.51
C GLU A 48 30.53 11.35 -22.16
N ASN A 49 31.04 11.81 -21.01
CA ASN A 49 32.37 11.42 -20.50
C ASN A 49 32.44 9.92 -20.22
N LEU A 50 31.44 9.39 -19.51
CA LEU A 50 31.34 7.97 -19.19
C LEU A 50 31.22 7.09 -20.45
N ASN A 51 30.44 7.53 -21.44
CA ASN A 51 30.32 6.81 -22.71
C ASN A 51 31.65 6.78 -23.49
N SER A 52 32.41 7.88 -23.43
CA SER A 52 33.76 7.94 -24.01
C SER A 52 34.73 7.01 -23.28
N ALA A 53 34.66 6.96 -21.94
CA ALA A 53 35.46 6.06 -21.12
C ALA A 53 35.11 4.58 -21.38
N LEU A 54 33.83 4.26 -21.55
CA LEU A 54 33.37 2.90 -21.88
C LEU A 54 34.01 2.38 -23.17
N ALA A 55 34.09 3.23 -24.20
CA ALA A 55 34.74 2.89 -25.48
C ALA A 55 36.25 2.68 -25.34
N GLN A 56 36.92 3.42 -24.46
CA GLN A 56 38.36 3.31 -24.23
C GLN A 56 38.75 2.09 -23.40
N LEU A 57 37.88 1.67 -22.47
CA LEU A 57 38.16 0.62 -21.49
C LEU A 57 37.63 -0.77 -21.89
N ASN A 58 37.40 -0.98 -23.19
CA ASN A 58 36.88 -2.25 -23.75
C ASN A 58 35.62 -2.74 -23.02
N ASP A 59 34.62 -1.86 -22.87
CA ASP A 59 33.25 -2.26 -22.48
C ASP A 59 33.10 -2.73 -21.02
N SER A 60 33.65 -1.96 -20.07
CA SER A 60 33.59 -2.22 -18.62
C SER A 60 32.17 -2.23 -18.06
N ASN A 61 31.80 -3.31 -17.36
CA ASN A 61 30.51 -3.45 -16.65
C ASN A 61 30.32 -2.38 -15.56
N SER A 62 31.41 -1.99 -14.89
CA SER A 62 31.42 -0.91 -13.90
C SER A 62 30.95 0.41 -14.49
N ILE A 63 31.46 0.77 -15.68
CA ILE A 63 31.07 2.01 -16.34
C ILE A 63 29.63 1.91 -16.85
N ARG A 64 29.21 0.75 -17.37
CA ARG A 64 27.82 0.51 -17.77
C ARG A 64 26.85 0.71 -16.61
N GLY A 65 27.14 0.15 -15.44
CA GLY A 65 26.34 0.30 -14.24
C GLY A 65 26.20 1.75 -13.78
N VAL A 66 27.32 2.49 -13.77
CA VAL A 66 27.35 3.92 -13.43
C VAL A 66 26.58 4.75 -14.46
N LEU A 67 26.82 4.52 -15.75
CA LEU A 67 26.16 5.23 -16.85
C LEU A 67 24.64 5.01 -16.83
N ALA A 68 24.19 3.78 -16.60
CA ALA A 68 22.78 3.47 -16.42
C ALA A 68 22.17 4.18 -15.19
N GLY A 69 22.92 4.27 -14.09
CA GLY A 69 22.54 5.06 -12.92
C GLY A 69 22.39 6.55 -13.24
N VAL A 70 23.29 7.13 -14.05
CA VAL A 70 23.21 8.53 -14.50
C VAL A 70 21.95 8.75 -15.36
N TYR A 71 21.62 7.82 -16.25
CA TYR A 71 20.37 7.90 -17.02
C TYR A 71 19.11 7.81 -16.16
N LEU A 72 19.14 7.03 -15.07
CA LEU A 72 18.06 7.03 -14.09
C LEU A 72 17.94 8.39 -13.38
N LYS A 73 19.07 9.03 -13.03
CA LYS A 73 19.08 10.39 -12.45
C LYS A 73 18.49 11.42 -13.43
N LEU A 74 18.94 11.41 -14.69
CA LEU A 74 18.34 12.21 -15.77
C LEU A 74 16.83 12.02 -15.87
N ALA A 75 16.38 10.77 -15.89
CA ALA A 75 14.95 10.45 -15.99
C ALA A 75 14.15 11.01 -14.81
N LYS A 76 14.61 10.78 -13.57
CA LYS A 76 13.97 11.29 -12.36
C LYS A 76 13.92 12.82 -12.35
N ASN A 77 14.99 13.48 -12.79
CA ASN A 77 15.06 14.93 -12.81
C ASN A 77 14.06 15.55 -13.78
N VAL A 78 13.96 15.06 -15.03
CA VAL A 78 13.04 15.63 -16.03
C VAL A 78 11.57 15.29 -15.77
N VAL A 79 11.28 14.17 -15.11
CA VAL A 79 9.91 13.82 -14.68
C VAL A 79 9.39 14.82 -13.64
N GLN A 80 10.26 15.36 -12.80
CA GLN A 80 9.90 16.44 -11.87
C GLN A 80 9.63 17.78 -12.58
N CYS A 81 10.06 17.93 -13.83
CA CYS A 81 9.69 19.02 -14.73
C CYS A 81 8.45 18.68 -15.58
N GLU A 82 7.68 17.65 -15.19
CA GLU A 82 6.51 17.12 -15.91
C GLU A 82 6.81 16.50 -17.29
N GLU A 83 8.09 16.30 -17.65
CA GLU A 83 8.52 15.73 -18.94
C GLU A 83 8.57 14.19 -18.91
N ARG A 84 7.42 13.53 -18.66
CA ARG A 84 7.34 12.06 -18.46
C ARG A 84 7.89 11.24 -19.64
N GLU A 85 7.56 11.61 -20.87
CA GLU A 85 8.03 10.89 -22.08
C GLU A 85 9.55 10.97 -22.24
N LYS A 86 10.13 12.13 -21.92
CA LYS A 86 11.58 12.33 -21.91
C LYS A 86 12.24 11.49 -20.82
N GLY A 87 11.61 11.41 -19.65
CA GLY A 87 12.02 10.51 -18.57
C GLY A 87 12.05 9.04 -18.99
N LYS A 88 10.99 8.57 -19.67
CA LYS A 88 10.91 7.22 -20.23
C LYS A 88 12.02 6.98 -21.26
N ALA A 89 12.26 7.94 -22.16
CA ALA A 89 13.33 7.85 -23.15
C ALA A 89 14.72 7.74 -22.50
N TYR A 90 14.99 8.49 -21.43
CA TYR A 90 16.25 8.35 -20.68
C TYR A 90 16.38 6.99 -19.99
N CYS A 91 15.29 6.45 -19.43
CA CYS A 91 15.34 5.10 -18.83
C CYS A 91 15.66 4.03 -19.86
N LEU A 92 14.99 4.07 -21.03
CA LEU A 92 15.24 3.14 -22.13
C LEU A 92 16.69 3.25 -22.61
N LYS A 93 17.22 4.47 -22.73
CA LYS A 93 18.65 4.70 -23.07
C LYS A 93 19.60 4.17 -22.00
N GLY A 94 19.25 4.25 -20.72
CA GLY A 94 20.02 3.59 -19.65
C GLY A 94 20.05 2.07 -19.81
N LEU A 95 18.92 1.45 -20.14
CA LEU A 95 18.81 0.00 -20.33
C LEU A 95 19.63 -0.52 -21.52
N THR A 96 19.83 0.27 -22.59
CA THR A 96 20.66 -0.16 -23.73
C THR A 96 22.12 -0.39 -23.35
N TYR A 97 22.61 0.19 -22.24
CA TYR A 97 23.96 -0.07 -21.73
C TYR A 97 24.05 -1.34 -20.87
N LEU A 98 22.90 -1.85 -20.42
CA LEU A 98 22.79 -3.02 -19.55
C LEU A 98 22.25 -4.25 -20.26
N THR A 99 21.94 -4.14 -21.55
CA THR A 99 21.43 -5.23 -22.39
C THR A 99 22.28 -5.33 -23.67
N LYS A 100 22.49 -6.55 -24.15
CA LYS A 100 23.18 -6.82 -25.43
C LYS A 100 22.19 -6.95 -26.60
N ALA A 101 20.89 -6.95 -26.31
CA ALA A 101 19.83 -7.06 -27.31
C ALA A 101 19.66 -5.72 -28.02
N GLU A 102 19.59 -5.75 -29.36
CA GLU A 102 19.23 -4.57 -30.16
C GLU A 102 17.81 -4.08 -29.84
N ASP A 103 16.94 -4.99 -29.37
CA ASP A 103 15.60 -4.71 -28.85
C ASP A 103 15.53 -5.08 -27.35
N VAL A 104 15.53 -4.07 -26.49
CA VAL A 104 15.42 -4.15 -25.00
C VAL A 104 14.14 -4.89 -24.54
N LEU A 105 13.23 -5.19 -25.47
CA LEU A 105 11.87 -5.64 -25.17
C LEU A 105 11.67 -7.15 -25.21
N ASP A 106 12.56 -7.96 -25.79
CA ASP A 106 12.22 -9.36 -26.07
C ASP A 106 12.70 -10.37 -25.00
N ASP A 107 13.78 -10.10 -24.24
CA ASP A 107 14.18 -10.95 -23.09
C ASP A 107 15.08 -10.19 -22.07
N PRO A 108 14.63 -9.94 -20.83
CA PRO A 108 15.42 -9.25 -19.79
C PRO A 108 16.50 -10.11 -19.12
N LEU A 109 16.41 -11.45 -19.21
CA LEU A 109 17.32 -12.39 -18.53
C LEU A 109 18.46 -12.90 -19.41
N GLU A 110 18.45 -12.61 -20.71
CA GLU A 110 19.47 -13.13 -21.63
C GLU A 110 20.88 -12.55 -21.41
N THR A 111 21.07 -11.61 -20.49
CA THR A 111 22.39 -11.03 -20.26
C THR A 111 22.95 -11.39 -18.89
N GLU A 112 24.12 -12.07 -18.88
CA GLU A 112 25.01 -12.14 -17.70
C GLU A 112 25.24 -10.75 -17.07
N LEU A 113 25.10 -9.71 -17.89
CA LEU A 113 25.19 -8.30 -17.52
C LEU A 113 24.03 -7.83 -16.63
N ALA A 114 22.84 -8.40 -16.69
CA ALA A 114 21.72 -8.02 -15.80
C ALA A 114 21.92 -8.51 -14.35
N LEU A 115 22.75 -9.54 -14.17
CA LEU A 115 22.97 -10.22 -12.89
C LEU A 115 24.38 -10.02 -12.32
N SER A 116 25.20 -9.15 -12.92
CA SER A 116 26.51 -8.80 -12.36
C SER A 116 26.42 -7.78 -11.23
N GLU A 117 27.37 -7.85 -10.30
CA GLU A 117 27.45 -6.96 -9.14
C GLU A 117 27.52 -5.48 -9.54
N GLU A 118 28.10 -5.15 -10.70
CA GLU A 118 28.27 -3.76 -11.13
C GLU A 118 27.01 -3.11 -11.71
N THR A 119 26.01 -3.90 -12.09
CA THR A 119 24.93 -3.45 -12.97
C THR A 119 23.53 -3.78 -12.43
N ALA A 120 23.40 -4.84 -11.64
CA ALA A 120 22.10 -5.36 -11.20
C ALA A 120 21.26 -4.32 -10.44
N HIS A 121 21.88 -3.49 -9.60
CA HIS A 121 21.17 -2.40 -8.91
C HIS A 121 20.60 -1.38 -9.90
N SER A 122 21.41 -0.88 -10.84
CA SER A 122 20.97 0.09 -11.86
C SER A 122 19.92 -0.51 -12.78
N TYR A 123 20.05 -1.79 -13.15
CA TYR A 123 19.07 -2.51 -13.97
C TYR A 123 17.72 -2.58 -13.27
N LEU A 124 17.69 -3.11 -12.03
CA LEU A 124 16.49 -3.19 -11.22
C LEU A 124 15.84 -1.81 -11.01
N SER A 125 16.66 -0.78 -10.77
CA SER A 125 16.18 0.59 -10.57
C SER A 125 15.48 1.16 -11.82
N LEU A 126 16.04 0.90 -13.01
CA LEU A 126 15.47 1.34 -14.28
C LEU A 126 14.15 0.60 -14.59
N LEU A 127 14.10 -0.70 -14.37
CA LEU A 127 12.89 -1.51 -14.55
C LEU A 127 11.76 -1.03 -13.62
N ASN A 128 12.06 -0.81 -12.34
CA ASN A 128 11.09 -0.24 -11.39
C ASN A 128 10.57 1.12 -11.85
N TYR A 129 11.47 2.01 -12.29
CA TYR A 129 11.07 3.36 -12.68
C TYR A 129 10.30 3.38 -14.01
N LEU A 130 10.61 2.49 -14.95
CA LEU A 130 9.81 2.27 -16.17
C LEU A 130 8.44 1.69 -15.84
N GLY A 131 8.35 0.76 -14.90
CA GLY A 131 7.10 0.25 -14.36
C GLY A 131 6.22 1.36 -13.80
N PHE A 132 6.79 2.15 -12.89
CA PHE A 132 6.14 3.33 -12.30
C PHE A 132 5.68 4.34 -13.36
N LEU A 133 6.55 4.70 -14.30
CA LEU A 133 6.20 5.68 -15.34
C LEU A 133 5.09 5.16 -16.25
N SER A 134 5.18 3.91 -16.70
CA SER A 134 4.17 3.30 -17.57
C SER A 134 2.81 3.25 -16.88
N GLU A 135 2.78 2.89 -15.59
CA GLU A 135 1.57 2.89 -14.79
C GLU A 135 0.99 4.30 -14.63
N SER A 136 1.83 5.29 -14.34
CA SER A 136 1.39 6.69 -14.23
C SER A 136 0.80 7.27 -15.52
N MET A 137 1.12 6.66 -16.66
CA MET A 137 0.60 7.03 -17.98
C MET A 137 -0.60 6.17 -18.42
N GLY A 138 -1.04 5.23 -17.58
CA GLY A 138 -2.18 4.34 -17.85
C GLY A 138 -1.85 3.13 -18.72
N ASP A 139 -0.57 2.81 -18.92
CA ASP A 139 -0.11 1.65 -19.69
C ASP A 139 0.19 0.47 -18.76
N HIS A 140 -0.87 -0.15 -18.23
CA HIS A 140 -0.80 -1.20 -17.21
C HIS A 140 -0.07 -2.45 -17.68
N ASP A 141 -0.28 -2.87 -18.93
CA ASP A 141 0.37 -4.07 -19.50
C ASP A 141 1.89 -3.87 -19.59
N TYR A 142 2.33 -2.69 -20.01
CA TYR A 142 3.74 -2.36 -20.10
C TYR A 142 4.37 -2.15 -18.72
N ALA A 143 3.63 -1.55 -17.78
CA ALA A 143 4.05 -1.46 -16.38
C ALA A 143 4.28 -2.85 -15.77
N LEU A 144 3.33 -3.77 -15.99
CA LEU A 144 3.40 -5.12 -15.48
C LEU A 144 4.61 -5.87 -16.03
N LYS A 145 4.89 -5.74 -17.33
CA LYS A 145 6.07 -6.34 -17.97
C LYS A 145 7.35 -5.95 -17.25
N TRP A 146 7.63 -4.65 -17.14
CA TRP A 146 8.86 -4.16 -16.50
C TRP A 146 8.98 -4.59 -15.04
N LEU A 147 7.88 -4.59 -14.30
CA LEU A 147 7.90 -4.94 -12.88
C LEU A 147 8.04 -6.45 -12.64
N ARG A 148 7.53 -7.29 -13.54
CA ARG A 148 7.78 -8.74 -13.52
C ARG A 148 9.23 -9.07 -13.85
N ASP A 149 9.81 -8.32 -14.78
CA ASP A 149 11.23 -8.44 -15.10
C ASP A 149 12.08 -8.02 -13.89
N ALA A 150 11.73 -6.91 -13.24
CA ALA A 150 12.36 -6.44 -12.00
C ALA A 150 12.30 -7.50 -10.87
N GLU A 151 11.13 -8.10 -10.64
CA GLU A 151 10.94 -9.16 -9.65
C GLU A 151 11.83 -10.37 -9.97
N THR A 152 11.93 -10.73 -11.25
CA THR A 152 12.76 -11.87 -11.68
C THR A 152 14.25 -11.60 -11.53
N VAL A 153 14.72 -10.40 -11.88
CA VAL A 153 16.12 -9.98 -11.72
C VAL A 153 16.54 -10.05 -10.26
N PHE A 154 15.73 -9.49 -9.35
CA PHE A 154 16.04 -9.51 -7.92
C PHE A 154 16.16 -10.95 -7.40
N ASN A 155 15.17 -11.79 -7.69
CA ASN A 155 15.14 -13.18 -7.25
C ASN A 155 16.33 -13.98 -7.82
N ALA A 156 16.62 -13.80 -9.10
CA ALA A 156 17.75 -14.47 -9.75
C ALA A 156 19.10 -14.02 -9.16
N TYR A 157 19.29 -12.72 -8.91
CA TYR A 157 20.51 -12.21 -8.29
C TYR A 157 20.70 -12.77 -6.88
N LYS A 158 19.63 -12.79 -6.06
CA LYS A 158 19.65 -13.36 -4.72
C LYS A 158 20.05 -14.83 -4.69
N ILE A 159 19.63 -15.62 -5.67
CA ILE A 159 19.97 -17.04 -5.78
C ILE A 159 21.43 -17.23 -6.26
N GLN A 160 21.91 -16.41 -7.20
CA GLN A 160 23.23 -16.61 -7.82
C GLN A 160 24.40 -16.06 -6.99
N GLN A 161 24.19 -14.96 -6.27
CA GLN A 161 25.25 -14.19 -5.62
C GLN A 161 25.01 -14.08 -4.10
N GLU A 162 24.63 -15.18 -3.44
CA GLU A 162 24.44 -15.27 -1.97
C GLU A 162 25.70 -14.86 -1.19
N ALA A 163 26.00 -13.56 -1.12
CA ALA A 163 26.93 -12.86 -0.23
C ALA A 163 27.39 -11.49 -0.77
N VAL A 164 27.24 -11.20 -2.08
CA VAL A 164 27.81 -9.97 -2.67
C VAL A 164 26.71 -8.97 -3.05
N PRO A 165 26.60 -7.82 -2.38
CA PRO A 165 25.61 -6.82 -2.75
C PRO A 165 25.99 -6.15 -4.08
N PRO A 166 25.00 -5.78 -4.90
CA PRO A 166 25.30 -5.06 -6.13
C PRO A 166 25.71 -3.62 -5.83
N HIS A 167 26.69 -3.11 -6.58
CA HIS A 167 27.13 -1.73 -6.56
C HIS A 167 26.00 -0.80 -7.02
N ASN A 168 25.92 0.39 -6.42
CA ASN A 168 25.02 1.46 -6.87
C ASN A 168 25.80 2.73 -7.24
N LEU A 169 25.16 3.63 -8.00
CA LEU A 169 25.77 4.89 -8.46
C LEU A 169 26.31 5.73 -7.29
N THR A 170 25.49 5.98 -6.28
CA THR A 170 25.81 6.89 -5.18
C THR A 170 27.02 6.40 -4.39
N CYS A 171 27.04 5.13 -4.01
CA CYS A 171 28.13 4.49 -3.31
C CYS A 171 29.40 4.46 -4.14
N THR A 172 29.30 4.14 -5.44
CA THR A 172 30.44 4.16 -6.37
C THR A 172 31.05 5.56 -6.46
N MET A 173 30.23 6.60 -6.61
CA MET A 173 30.70 7.99 -6.68
C MET A 173 31.32 8.48 -5.37
N LYS A 174 30.73 8.13 -4.21
CA LYS A 174 31.33 8.42 -2.90
C LYS A 174 32.72 7.79 -2.75
N GLN A 175 32.89 6.53 -3.14
CA GLN A 175 34.19 5.83 -3.11
C GLN A 175 35.23 6.50 -4.01
N ILE A 176 34.81 7.07 -5.14
CA ILE A 176 35.70 7.79 -6.05
C ILE A 176 36.09 9.15 -5.46
N GLY A 177 35.11 9.92 -4.96
CA GLY A 177 35.36 11.22 -4.31
C GLY A 177 36.28 11.13 -3.09
N ALA A 178 36.19 10.05 -2.33
CA ALA A 178 37.06 9.77 -1.18
C ALA A 178 38.55 9.67 -1.55
N GLN A 179 38.88 9.35 -2.80
CA GLN A 179 40.27 9.29 -3.27
C GLN A 179 40.86 10.67 -3.60
N PHE A 180 40.00 11.61 -3.97
CA PHE A 180 40.40 12.98 -4.35
C PHE A 180 40.29 13.96 -3.18
N THR A 181 39.50 13.62 -2.15
CA THR A 181 39.38 14.39 -0.92
C THR A 181 40.30 13.80 0.15
N ASN A 182 41.31 14.56 0.59
CA ASN A 182 42.37 14.15 1.54
C ASN A 182 41.88 13.83 2.99
N GLY A 183 40.72 13.22 3.22
CA GLY A 183 40.15 13.17 4.57
C GLY A 183 39.08 12.14 4.92
N ALA A 184 38.66 11.23 4.05
CA ALA A 184 37.74 10.16 4.46
C ALA A 184 38.16 8.82 3.87
N GLU A 185 38.64 7.91 4.71
CA GLU A 185 38.60 6.49 4.39
C GLU A 185 37.13 6.09 4.32
N TYR A 186 36.56 6.06 3.13
CA TYR A 186 35.27 5.40 2.93
C TYR A 186 35.53 3.89 3.01
N SER A 187 35.34 3.32 4.21
CA SER A 187 35.79 1.98 4.50
C SER A 187 35.00 0.95 3.69
N ASP A 188 35.69 0.12 2.91
CA ASP A 188 35.17 -1.03 2.17
C ASP A 188 34.80 -2.21 3.12
N GLY A 189 34.29 -1.88 4.30
CA GLY A 189 34.00 -2.80 5.41
C GLY A 189 32.55 -3.30 5.41
N ALA A 190 32.21 -4.09 6.43
CA ALA A 190 30.88 -4.71 6.57
C ALA A 190 29.72 -3.68 6.52
N GLU A 191 29.90 -2.50 7.11
CA GLU A 191 28.87 -1.44 7.11
C GLU A 191 28.52 -0.94 5.70
N PHE A 192 29.50 -0.90 4.79
CA PHE A 192 29.27 -0.51 3.39
C PHE A 192 28.51 -1.58 2.61
N SER A 193 28.87 -2.85 2.82
CA SER A 193 28.15 -3.99 2.24
C SER A 193 26.68 -4.01 2.72
N ASP A 194 26.43 -3.70 3.99
CA ASP A 194 25.08 -3.62 4.55
C ASP A 194 24.26 -2.47 3.93
N GLU A 195 24.88 -1.30 3.69
CA GLU A 195 24.22 -0.17 3.00
C GLU A 195 23.78 -0.55 1.58
N LEU A 196 24.64 -1.25 0.82
CA LEU A 196 24.32 -1.72 -0.53
C LEU A 196 23.20 -2.78 -0.54
N TRP A 197 23.25 -3.75 0.39
CA TRP A 197 22.18 -4.74 0.50
C TRP A 197 20.84 -4.10 0.86
N LYS A 198 20.84 -3.16 1.82
CA LYS A 198 19.62 -2.41 2.18
C LYS A 198 19.05 -1.66 0.99
N ALA A 199 19.89 -0.95 0.22
CA ALA A 199 19.45 -0.25 -0.98
C ALA A 199 18.82 -1.22 -2.00
N PHE A 200 19.41 -2.38 -2.22
CA PHE A 200 18.89 -3.39 -3.16
C PHE A 200 17.60 -4.06 -2.67
N GLU A 201 17.48 -4.37 -1.38
CA GLU A 201 16.25 -4.88 -0.76
C GLU A 201 15.12 -3.84 -0.84
N SER A 202 15.43 -2.57 -0.62
CA SER A 202 14.48 -1.45 -0.71
C SER A 202 13.93 -1.33 -2.14
N LEU A 203 14.78 -1.46 -3.16
CA LEU A 203 14.34 -1.51 -4.56
C LEU A 203 13.33 -2.64 -4.81
N HIS A 204 13.58 -3.83 -4.27
CA HIS A 204 12.63 -4.93 -4.44
C HIS A 204 11.31 -4.70 -3.73
N THR A 205 11.33 -4.05 -2.56
CA THR A 205 10.10 -3.62 -1.89
C THR A 205 9.31 -2.64 -2.77
N TYR A 206 9.98 -1.72 -3.47
CA TYR A 206 9.31 -0.87 -4.47
C TYR A 206 8.75 -1.69 -5.65
N THR A 207 9.46 -2.71 -6.13
CA THR A 207 8.96 -3.61 -7.20
C THR A 207 7.62 -4.23 -6.81
N ILE A 208 7.58 -4.85 -5.63
CA ILE A 208 6.39 -5.53 -5.09
C ILE A 208 5.26 -4.51 -4.85
N TYR A 209 5.58 -3.34 -4.30
CA TYR A 209 4.62 -2.25 -4.07
C TYR A 209 3.99 -1.75 -5.38
N TYR A 210 4.79 -1.55 -6.42
CA TYR A 210 4.26 -1.13 -7.71
C TYR A 210 3.47 -2.24 -8.39
N LEU A 211 3.86 -3.52 -8.27
CA LEU A 211 3.06 -4.65 -8.74
C LEU A 211 1.67 -4.65 -8.08
N ALA A 212 1.59 -4.37 -6.77
CA ALA A 212 0.31 -4.27 -6.08
C ALA A 212 -0.60 -3.19 -6.70
N GLN A 213 -0.04 -2.03 -7.04
CA GLN A 213 -0.78 -0.93 -7.65
C GLN A 213 -1.26 -1.25 -9.06
N VAL A 214 -0.39 -1.82 -9.90
CA VAL A 214 -0.76 -2.23 -11.27
C VAL A 214 -1.90 -3.24 -11.22
N TYR A 215 -1.78 -4.30 -10.42
CA TYR A 215 -2.85 -5.30 -10.30
C TYR A 215 -4.15 -4.72 -9.75
N LYS A 216 -4.07 -3.75 -8.83
CA LYS A 216 -5.25 -3.04 -8.32
C LYS A 216 -5.94 -2.25 -9.43
N ASN A 217 -5.18 -1.55 -10.27
CA ASN A 217 -5.73 -0.74 -11.37
C ASN A 217 -6.22 -1.60 -12.54
N MET A 218 -5.73 -2.84 -12.66
CA MET A 218 -6.24 -3.86 -13.57
C MET A 218 -7.45 -4.64 -13.02
N ASP A 219 -8.03 -4.21 -11.89
CA ASP A 219 -9.14 -4.88 -11.19
C ASP A 219 -8.86 -6.32 -10.72
N ASP A 220 -7.59 -6.76 -10.66
CA ASP A 220 -7.20 -8.03 -10.05
C ASP A 220 -6.93 -7.83 -8.55
N ALA A 221 -8.01 -7.66 -7.80
CA ALA A 221 -7.95 -7.44 -6.36
C ALA A 221 -7.22 -8.57 -5.61
N THR A 222 -7.24 -9.80 -6.14
CA THR A 222 -6.62 -10.94 -5.45
C THR A 222 -5.11 -10.86 -5.49
N VAL A 223 -4.55 -10.71 -6.67
CA VAL A 223 -3.09 -10.60 -6.83
C VAL A 223 -2.59 -9.28 -6.23
N ALA A 224 -3.35 -8.19 -6.36
CA ALA A 224 -3.02 -6.92 -5.72
C ALA A 224 -2.85 -7.06 -4.21
N ALA A 225 -3.77 -7.75 -3.53
CA ALA A 225 -3.70 -7.95 -2.08
C ALA A 225 -2.52 -8.85 -1.66
N GLU A 226 -2.18 -9.87 -2.46
CA GLU A 226 -0.99 -10.70 -2.20
C GLU A 226 0.30 -9.87 -2.27
N TYR A 227 0.41 -8.94 -3.22
CA TYR A 227 1.54 -8.02 -3.29
C TYR A 227 1.51 -6.95 -2.18
N CYS A 228 0.33 -6.44 -1.79
CA CYS A 228 0.19 -5.57 -0.62
C CYS A 228 0.68 -6.26 0.66
N GLU A 229 0.28 -7.51 0.88
CA GLU A 229 0.72 -8.33 2.01
C GLU A 229 2.25 -8.46 2.03
N LYS A 230 2.86 -8.90 0.92
CA LYS A 230 4.33 -9.00 0.79
C LYS A 230 5.04 -7.67 1.05
N THR A 231 4.47 -6.57 0.56
CA THR A 231 5.03 -5.23 0.76
C THR A 231 5.05 -4.87 2.25
N LEU A 232 3.92 -5.04 2.95
CA LEU A 232 3.80 -4.73 4.38
C LEU A 232 4.73 -5.57 5.24
N VAL A 233 4.88 -6.87 4.92
CA VAL A 233 5.82 -7.77 5.60
C VAL A 233 7.25 -7.29 5.44
N ARG A 234 7.68 -7.03 4.20
CA ARG A 234 9.04 -6.55 3.92
C ARG A 234 9.35 -5.22 4.59
N GLN A 235 8.38 -4.29 4.56
CA GLN A 235 8.49 -2.99 5.22
C GLN A 235 8.75 -3.14 6.73
N LEU A 236 8.05 -4.04 7.41
CA LEU A 236 8.31 -4.32 8.83
C LEU A 236 9.67 -4.99 9.06
N GLU A 237 10.06 -5.93 8.22
CA GLU A 237 11.35 -6.64 8.34
C GLU A 237 12.55 -5.70 8.18
N THR A 238 12.46 -4.73 7.26
CA THR A 238 13.52 -3.74 7.03
C THR A 238 13.41 -2.51 7.93
N ASN A 239 12.28 -2.32 8.61
CA ASN A 239 11.93 -1.11 9.35
C ASN A 239 12.00 0.16 8.47
N GLU A 240 11.65 0.03 7.18
CA GLU A 240 11.59 1.11 6.19
C GLU A 240 10.14 1.39 5.80
N TYR A 241 9.43 2.14 6.63
CA TYR A 241 8.06 2.56 6.36
C TYR A 241 7.70 3.83 7.12
N ASP A 242 6.72 4.57 6.57
CA ASP A 242 6.01 5.58 7.33
C ASP A 242 4.91 4.91 8.18
N PRO A 243 4.92 5.07 9.52
CA PRO A 243 3.95 4.39 10.38
C PRO A 243 2.49 4.74 10.07
N LEU A 244 2.20 5.95 9.57
CA LEU A 244 0.85 6.37 9.21
C LEU A 244 0.38 5.64 7.96
N GLU A 245 1.16 5.68 6.87
CA GLU A 245 0.84 4.99 5.62
C GLU A 245 0.76 3.48 5.81
N TRP A 246 1.72 2.90 6.55
CA TRP A 246 1.74 1.47 6.81
C TRP A 246 0.48 1.01 7.55
N SER A 247 0.06 1.76 8.57
CA SER A 247 -1.14 1.44 9.36
C SER A 247 -2.41 1.47 8.50
N LEU A 248 -2.55 2.49 7.64
CA LEU A 248 -3.70 2.61 6.73
C LEU A 248 -3.72 1.51 5.66
N ASN A 249 -2.56 1.18 5.10
CA ASN A 249 -2.44 0.10 4.11
C ASN A 249 -2.76 -1.27 4.74
N CYS A 250 -2.28 -1.53 5.97
CA CYS A 250 -2.58 -2.75 6.71
C CYS A 250 -4.07 -2.84 7.09
N ALA A 251 -4.68 -1.73 7.54
CA ALA A 251 -6.11 -1.67 7.78
C ALA A 251 -6.92 -1.90 6.49
N THR A 252 -6.47 -1.39 5.35
CA THR A 252 -7.12 -1.63 4.05
C THR A 252 -7.03 -3.10 3.62
N LEU A 253 -5.88 -3.76 3.84
CA LEU A 253 -5.73 -5.20 3.58
C LEU A 253 -6.73 -6.04 4.37
N SER A 254 -7.09 -5.63 5.59
CA SER A 254 -8.16 -6.30 6.36
C SER A 254 -9.51 -6.28 5.62
N GLN A 255 -9.84 -5.16 4.97
CA GLN A 255 -11.10 -4.99 4.26
C GLN A 255 -11.16 -5.86 3.01
N PHE A 256 -10.00 -6.15 2.40
CA PHE A 256 -9.90 -7.11 1.31
C PHE A 256 -10.24 -8.54 1.77
N TYR A 257 -9.68 -9.02 2.89
CA TYR A 257 -10.03 -10.34 3.41
C TYR A 257 -11.52 -10.45 3.76
N LEU A 258 -12.12 -9.37 4.29
CA LEU A 258 -13.57 -9.28 4.50
C LEU A 258 -14.37 -9.23 3.18
N GLY A 259 -13.86 -8.56 2.15
CA GLY A 259 -14.52 -8.48 0.84
C GLY A 259 -14.62 -9.83 0.13
N LYS A 260 -13.69 -10.75 0.40
CA LYS A 260 -13.76 -12.14 -0.08
C LYS A 260 -14.85 -12.97 0.60
N THR A 261 -15.41 -12.52 1.72
CA THR A 261 -16.43 -13.27 2.46
C THR A 261 -17.83 -12.86 2.04
N THR A 262 -18.34 -13.43 0.95
CA THR A 262 -19.81 -13.48 0.72
C THR A 262 -20.48 -14.51 1.62
N THR A 263 -19.69 -15.38 2.24
CA THR A 263 -20.10 -16.47 3.14
C THR A 263 -19.04 -16.63 4.24
N TRP A 264 -19.40 -17.26 5.35
CA TRP A 264 -18.52 -17.35 6.52
C TRP A 264 -17.22 -18.13 6.22
N ASN A 265 -16.07 -17.52 6.53
CA ASN A 265 -14.74 -18.11 6.42
C ASN A 265 -13.87 -17.66 7.61
N GLN A 266 -13.54 -18.57 8.51
CA GLN A 266 -12.83 -18.24 9.75
C GLN A 266 -11.40 -17.74 9.49
N LYS A 267 -10.71 -18.29 8.49
CA LYS A 267 -9.35 -17.87 8.11
C LYS A 267 -9.31 -16.40 7.71
N ASN A 268 -10.25 -15.96 6.86
CA ASN A 268 -10.32 -14.58 6.43
C ASN A 268 -10.62 -13.62 7.60
N PHE A 269 -11.51 -14.01 8.52
CA PHE A 269 -11.77 -13.21 9.73
C PHE A 269 -10.56 -13.15 10.66
N ALA A 270 -9.81 -14.23 10.80
CA ALA A 270 -8.59 -14.23 11.59
C ALA A 270 -7.50 -13.36 10.95
N GLN A 271 -7.30 -13.44 9.63
CA GLN A 271 -6.36 -12.58 8.89
C GLN A 271 -6.77 -11.10 8.96
N ALA A 272 -8.04 -10.77 8.72
CA ALA A 272 -8.53 -9.39 8.82
C ALA A 272 -8.32 -8.80 10.23
N ARG A 273 -8.63 -9.57 11.28
CA ARG A 273 -8.41 -9.16 12.67
C ARG A 273 -6.94 -8.95 12.98
N HIS A 274 -6.08 -9.84 12.49
CA HIS A 274 -4.62 -9.74 12.65
C HIS A 274 -4.08 -8.46 12.01
N CYS A 275 -4.49 -8.16 10.78
CA CYS A 275 -4.14 -6.91 10.09
C CYS A 275 -4.61 -5.67 10.85
N LEU A 276 -5.84 -5.65 11.36
CA LEU A 276 -6.35 -4.50 12.12
C LEU A 276 -5.63 -4.31 13.45
N ALA A 277 -5.31 -5.39 14.14
CA ALA A 277 -4.56 -5.36 15.39
C ALA A 277 -3.11 -4.86 15.16
N ALA A 278 -2.50 -5.24 14.03
CA ALA A 278 -1.20 -4.74 13.61
C ALA A 278 -1.24 -3.27 13.19
N ALA A 279 -2.22 -2.87 12.39
CA ALA A 279 -2.45 -1.48 11.99
C ALA A 279 -2.59 -0.56 13.20
N GLU A 280 -3.41 -0.94 14.17
CA GLU A 280 -3.59 -0.17 15.41
C GLU A 280 -2.30 -0.11 16.25
N ALA A 281 -1.55 -1.22 16.33
CA ALA A 281 -0.28 -1.24 17.07
C ALA A 281 0.78 -0.33 16.45
N VAL A 282 0.88 -0.27 15.12
CA VAL A 282 1.82 0.63 14.43
C VAL A 282 1.34 2.07 14.48
N ALA A 283 0.03 2.32 14.39
CA ALA A 283 -0.53 3.67 14.50
C ALA A 283 -0.25 4.32 15.86
N GLU A 284 -0.14 3.52 16.92
CA GLU A 284 0.27 4.01 18.25
C GLU A 284 1.74 4.44 18.33
N THR A 285 2.58 4.01 17.39
CA THR A 285 3.99 4.44 17.31
C THR A 285 4.19 5.73 16.51
N ILE A 286 3.14 6.25 15.87
CA ILE A 286 3.21 7.52 15.14
C ILE A 286 3.60 8.62 16.14
N ALA A 287 4.66 9.37 15.79
CA ALA A 287 5.14 10.47 16.62
C ALA A 287 4.03 11.52 16.79
N LEU A 288 3.91 12.06 18.01
CA LEU A 288 2.97 13.15 18.26
C LEU A 288 3.40 14.37 17.45
N PRO A 289 2.49 14.96 16.64
CA PRO A 289 2.76 16.20 15.94
C PRO A 289 3.10 17.35 16.89
N ALA A 290 3.81 18.35 16.39
CA ALA A 290 4.05 19.59 17.13
C ALA A 290 2.71 20.28 17.45
N GLU A 291 2.62 21.00 18.56
CA GLU A 291 1.37 21.63 19.02
C GLU A 291 0.77 22.63 18.01
N ASP A 292 1.60 23.21 17.14
CA ASP A 292 1.23 24.17 16.12
C ASP A 292 1.04 23.57 14.71
N ASP A 293 1.28 22.27 14.53
CA ASP A 293 1.10 21.57 13.26
C ASP A 293 -0.27 20.88 13.19
N GLU A 294 -1.31 21.70 12.97
CA GLU A 294 -2.70 21.27 12.85
C GLU A 294 -2.87 20.25 11.70
N TYR A 295 -2.14 20.41 10.60
CA TYR A 295 -2.21 19.52 9.45
C TYR A 295 -1.73 18.10 9.79
N ALA A 296 -0.58 17.98 10.46
CA ALA A 296 -0.06 16.69 10.89
C ALA A 296 -0.96 16.07 11.98
N SER A 297 -1.48 16.87 12.91
CA SER A 297 -2.46 16.41 13.91
C SER A 297 -3.70 15.80 13.27
N ASP A 298 -4.31 16.50 12.31
CA ASP A 298 -5.48 16.04 11.58
C ASP A 298 -5.22 14.72 10.85
N LYS A 299 -4.03 14.54 10.27
CA LYS A 299 -3.64 13.29 9.60
C LYS A 299 -3.58 12.10 10.56
N VAL A 300 -3.04 12.30 11.76
CA VAL A 300 -2.96 11.24 12.77
C VAL A 300 -4.36 10.89 13.30
N ASP A 301 -5.19 11.88 13.56
CA ASP A 301 -6.56 11.66 14.03
C ASP A 301 -7.44 11.01 12.96
N GLN A 302 -7.28 11.41 11.69
CA GLN A 302 -7.89 10.74 10.55
C GLN A 302 -7.48 9.27 10.50
N CYS A 303 -6.17 8.98 10.58
CA CYS A 303 -5.65 7.61 10.54
C CYS A 303 -6.30 6.74 11.64
N ARG A 304 -6.38 7.25 12.87
CA ARG A 304 -7.05 6.55 13.97
C ARG A 304 -8.54 6.36 13.69
N ALA A 305 -9.23 7.36 13.15
CA ALA A 305 -10.65 7.27 12.83
C ALA A 305 -10.93 6.23 11.71
N ASP A 306 -10.08 6.17 10.69
CA ASP A 306 -10.16 5.18 9.61
C ASP A 306 -9.90 3.74 10.10
N ILE A 307 -8.93 3.54 10.99
CA ILE A 307 -8.72 2.24 11.64
C ILE A 307 -9.94 1.82 12.46
N ASN A 308 -10.54 2.76 13.22
CA ASN A 308 -11.79 2.51 13.95
C ASN A 308 -12.96 2.15 13.01
N ARG A 309 -13.08 2.79 11.83
CA ARG A 309 -14.06 2.40 10.80
C ARG A 309 -13.84 0.97 10.32
N CYS A 310 -12.60 0.60 10.06
CA CYS A 310 -12.27 -0.73 9.57
C CYS A 310 -12.57 -1.82 10.63
N TRP A 311 -12.27 -1.55 11.90
CA TRP A 311 -12.69 -2.38 13.04
C TRP A 311 -14.21 -2.50 13.17
N ALA A 312 -14.94 -1.41 12.96
CA ALA A 312 -16.39 -1.45 13.01
C ALA A 312 -16.98 -2.31 11.89
N LYS A 313 -16.49 -2.14 10.66
CA LYS A 313 -16.86 -2.96 9.50
C LYS A 313 -16.53 -4.44 9.72
N TYR A 314 -15.40 -4.75 10.33
CA TYR A 314 -15.05 -6.10 10.75
C TYR A 314 -16.13 -6.74 11.64
N GLY A 315 -16.49 -6.07 12.73
CA GLY A 315 -17.46 -6.64 13.67
C GLY A 315 -18.89 -6.68 13.13
N ILE A 316 -19.29 -5.73 12.29
CA ILE A 316 -20.58 -5.78 11.56
C ILE A 316 -20.60 -6.99 10.62
N SER A 317 -19.55 -7.16 9.80
CA SER A 317 -19.42 -8.29 8.87
C SER A 317 -19.41 -9.63 9.62
N LEU A 318 -18.71 -9.71 10.76
CA LEU A 318 -18.68 -10.90 11.61
C LEU A 318 -20.10 -11.29 12.06
N LEU A 319 -20.93 -10.35 12.50
CA LEU A 319 -22.31 -10.62 12.92
C LEU A 319 -23.20 -11.00 11.73
N GLU A 320 -23.12 -10.27 10.62
CA GLU A 320 -23.93 -10.50 9.42
C GLU A 320 -23.63 -11.86 8.78
N THR A 321 -22.36 -12.22 8.61
CA THR A 321 -21.95 -13.53 8.05
C THR A 321 -22.24 -14.68 9.02
N SER A 322 -22.14 -14.45 10.33
CA SER A 322 -22.56 -15.44 11.33
C SER A 322 -24.06 -15.71 11.26
N GLN A 323 -24.88 -14.66 11.11
CA GLN A 323 -26.32 -14.77 10.88
C GLN A 323 -26.61 -15.56 9.59
N GLN A 324 -25.98 -15.20 8.47
CA GLN A 324 -26.17 -15.89 7.19
C GLN A 324 -25.82 -17.38 7.28
N SER A 325 -24.72 -17.71 7.97
CA SER A 325 -24.31 -19.09 8.22
C SER A 325 -25.36 -19.86 9.05
N PHE A 326 -25.94 -19.23 10.06
CA PHE A 326 -27.01 -19.83 10.85
C PHE A 326 -28.28 -20.06 10.01
N LEU A 327 -28.69 -19.08 9.20
CA LEU A 327 -29.87 -19.19 8.35
C LEU A 327 -29.72 -20.31 7.34
N TYR A 328 -28.59 -20.38 6.64
CA TYR A 328 -28.30 -21.44 5.67
C TYR A 328 -28.34 -22.83 6.29
N LYS A 329 -27.76 -23.01 7.50
CA LYS A 329 -27.76 -24.31 8.19
C LYS A 329 -29.17 -24.81 8.55
N ASN A 330 -30.11 -23.90 8.80
CA ASN A 330 -31.48 -24.24 9.18
C ASN A 330 -32.43 -24.36 7.98
N ASP A 331 -32.19 -23.58 6.92
CA ASP A 331 -32.98 -23.65 5.69
C ASP A 331 -32.08 -23.44 4.44
N PRO A 332 -31.46 -24.53 3.92
CA PRO A 332 -30.60 -24.45 2.74
C PRO A 332 -31.36 -24.17 1.44
N GLU A 333 -32.67 -24.46 1.40
CA GLU A 333 -33.50 -24.35 0.20
C GLU A 333 -33.78 -22.89 -0.17
N ASP A 334 -33.89 -22.00 0.83
CA ASP A 334 -34.08 -20.55 0.66
C ASP A 334 -32.88 -19.83 0.00
N PHE A 335 -31.71 -20.48 -0.06
CA PHE A 335 -30.49 -19.94 -0.67
C PHE A 335 -30.23 -20.44 -2.09
N LYS A 336 -31.17 -21.18 -2.69
CA LYS A 336 -31.09 -21.56 -4.11
C LYS A 336 -31.51 -20.39 -4.99
N ASP A 337 -30.59 -19.87 -5.81
CA ASP A 337 -30.96 -18.88 -6.83
C ASP A 337 -31.96 -19.49 -7.83
N LYS A 338 -32.84 -18.65 -8.40
CA LYS A 338 -33.87 -19.01 -9.40
C LYS A 338 -33.32 -19.75 -10.64
N ASN A 339 -31.99 -19.74 -10.83
CA ASN A 339 -31.27 -20.40 -11.91
C ASN A 339 -30.59 -21.72 -11.52
N ASN A 340 -30.83 -22.25 -10.32
CA ASN A 340 -30.36 -23.60 -9.92
C ASN A 340 -28.82 -23.80 -10.00
N LYS A 341 -28.04 -22.71 -9.93
CA LYS A 341 -26.59 -22.81 -9.71
C LYS A 341 -26.36 -22.89 -8.22
N GLU A 342 -25.87 -24.04 -7.77
CA GLU A 342 -25.25 -24.15 -6.45
C GLU A 342 -24.12 -23.11 -6.39
N MET A 343 -24.27 -22.06 -5.59
CA MET A 343 -23.12 -21.59 -4.82
C MET A 343 -23.22 -22.37 -3.52
N PRO A 344 -22.53 -23.51 -3.35
CA PRO A 344 -22.34 -23.99 -1.99
C PRO A 344 -21.57 -22.89 -1.28
N PRO A 345 -22.13 -22.23 -0.25
CA PRO A 345 -21.31 -21.38 0.60
C PRO A 345 -20.20 -22.27 1.15
N ASN A 346 -18.96 -22.01 0.74
CA ASN A 346 -17.80 -22.73 1.25
C ASN A 346 -17.57 -22.23 2.68
N PHE A 347 -18.40 -22.70 3.60
CA PHE A 347 -18.30 -22.40 5.02
C PHE A 347 -17.05 -23.07 5.55
N ASP A 348 -15.98 -22.28 5.55
CA ASP A 348 -14.69 -22.74 5.99
C ASP A 348 -14.54 -22.46 7.48
N ASP A 349 -14.94 -23.46 8.27
CA ASP A 349 -14.64 -23.55 9.70
C ASP A 349 -13.22 -24.17 9.90
N SER A 350 -12.37 -24.28 8.86
CA SER A 350 -11.04 -24.86 9.02
C SER A 350 -10.13 -23.94 9.83
N LEU A 351 -9.62 -24.52 10.91
CA LEU A 351 -8.56 -23.97 11.75
C LEU A 351 -7.19 -24.25 11.13
N ALA A 352 -7.06 -24.17 9.79
CA ALA A 352 -5.75 -24.31 9.17
C ALA A 352 -4.79 -23.33 9.85
N GLU A 353 -3.61 -23.80 10.26
CA GLU A 353 -2.61 -22.96 10.90
C GLU A 353 -2.39 -21.71 10.03
N ILE A 354 -2.75 -20.56 10.59
CA ILE A 354 -2.55 -19.27 9.92
C ILE A 354 -1.16 -18.84 10.33
N ASP A 355 -0.23 -18.88 9.38
CA ASP A 355 1.06 -18.25 9.59
C ASP A 355 0.81 -16.76 9.91
N PRO A 356 1.25 -16.27 11.08
CA PRO A 356 1.02 -14.89 11.44
C PRO A 356 1.77 -14.00 10.45
N LEU A 357 1.05 -13.12 9.75
CA LEU A 357 1.64 -12.19 8.79
C LEU A 357 2.71 -11.30 9.44
N PHE A 358 2.51 -10.93 10.71
CA PHE A 358 3.35 -9.97 11.41
C PHE A 358 3.88 -10.54 12.74
N PRO A 359 4.74 -11.57 12.71
CA PRO A 359 5.14 -12.32 13.89
C PRO A 359 5.89 -11.48 14.94
N ASN A 360 6.53 -10.38 14.51
CA ASN A 360 7.33 -9.51 15.36
C ASN A 360 6.50 -8.44 16.10
N LEU A 361 5.20 -8.30 15.82
CA LEU A 361 4.34 -7.32 16.48
C LEU A 361 3.60 -7.93 17.67
N ASN A 362 3.65 -7.26 18.82
CA ASN A 362 2.89 -7.66 20.00
C ASN A 362 1.44 -7.13 19.92
N ILE A 363 0.56 -7.95 19.32
CA ILE A 363 -0.82 -7.54 19.00
C ILE A 363 -1.92 -8.34 19.72
N GLY A 364 -1.53 -9.34 20.53
CA GLY A 364 -2.48 -10.27 21.16
C GLY A 364 -3.56 -9.60 22.03
N THR A 365 -3.25 -8.48 22.67
CA THR A 365 -4.22 -7.72 23.48
C THR A 365 -5.30 -7.04 22.62
N ARG A 366 -4.93 -6.54 21.44
CA ARG A 366 -5.85 -5.91 20.47
C ARG A 366 -6.70 -6.97 19.78
N GLU A 367 -6.06 -8.07 19.39
CA GLU A 367 -6.74 -9.26 18.91
C GLU A 367 -7.81 -9.78 19.88
N ALA A 368 -7.54 -9.78 21.19
CA ALA A 368 -8.49 -10.22 22.21
C ALA A 368 -9.70 -9.29 22.40
N MET A 369 -9.72 -8.09 21.82
CA MET A 369 -10.85 -7.16 21.94
C MET A 369 -12.11 -7.65 21.21
N ILE A 370 -11.94 -8.48 20.18
CA ILE A 370 -13.03 -9.03 19.39
C ILE A 370 -12.69 -10.44 18.90
N THR A 371 -13.69 -11.32 18.82
CA THR A 371 -13.47 -12.69 18.35
C THR A 371 -13.30 -12.74 16.83
N ALA A 372 -12.52 -13.72 16.35
CA ALA A 372 -12.52 -14.15 14.96
C ALA A 372 -13.39 -15.40 14.71
N ASP A 373 -14.03 -15.91 15.76
CA ASP A 373 -14.91 -17.06 15.69
C ASP A 373 -16.35 -16.67 15.38
N ARG A 374 -17.10 -17.62 14.85
CA ARG A 374 -18.50 -17.42 14.49
C ARG A 374 -19.32 -17.07 15.73
N VAL A 375 -20.09 -15.99 15.63
CA VAL A 375 -21.03 -15.58 16.67
C VAL A 375 -22.27 -16.47 16.62
N CYS A 376 -22.55 -17.19 17.70
CA CYS A 376 -23.60 -18.22 17.72
C CYS A 376 -24.73 -17.95 18.72
N ASN A 377 -24.62 -16.91 19.55
CA ASN A 377 -25.60 -16.61 20.59
C ASN A 377 -25.65 -15.12 20.92
N PHE A 378 -26.67 -14.71 21.68
CA PHE A 378 -26.87 -13.31 22.04
C PHE A 378 -25.73 -12.72 22.87
N ASP A 379 -25.14 -13.47 23.80
CA ASP A 379 -24.10 -12.94 24.69
C ASP A 379 -22.82 -12.58 23.92
N SER A 380 -22.39 -13.48 23.03
CA SER A 380 -21.27 -13.21 22.10
C SER A 380 -21.60 -12.08 21.12
N ALA A 381 -22.81 -12.07 20.56
CA ALA A 381 -23.25 -10.98 19.68
C ALA A 381 -23.26 -9.63 20.38
N ARG A 382 -23.70 -9.59 21.64
CA ARG A 382 -23.72 -8.39 22.47
C ARG A 382 -22.31 -7.92 22.84
N ALA A 383 -21.38 -8.83 23.13
CA ALA A 383 -19.99 -8.47 23.38
C ALA A 383 -19.36 -7.81 22.14
N THR A 384 -19.52 -8.42 20.96
CA THR A 384 -19.11 -7.85 19.67
C THR A 384 -19.77 -6.49 19.43
N PHE A 385 -21.09 -6.39 19.62
CA PHE A 385 -21.84 -5.15 19.46
C PHE A 385 -21.28 -4.00 20.31
N LEU A 386 -21.02 -4.26 21.60
CA LEU A 386 -20.53 -3.23 22.51
C LEU A 386 -19.13 -2.74 22.12
N GLN A 387 -18.26 -3.64 21.65
CA GLN A 387 -16.94 -3.25 21.18
C GLN A 387 -17.02 -2.44 19.89
N VAL A 388 -17.83 -2.88 18.90
CA VAL A 388 -18.04 -2.13 17.66
C VAL A 388 -18.63 -0.74 17.91
N GLN A 389 -19.57 -0.63 18.85
CA GLN A 389 -20.15 0.65 19.21
C GLN A 389 -19.10 1.63 19.76
N ARG A 390 -18.06 1.16 20.45
CA ARG A 390 -16.95 2.01 20.92
C ARG A 390 -16.11 2.52 19.75
N TRP A 391 -15.77 1.66 18.79
CA TRP A 391 -15.02 2.06 17.60
C TRP A 391 -15.79 3.06 16.74
N LEU A 392 -17.08 2.83 16.50
CA LEU A 392 -17.95 3.80 15.81
C LEU A 392 -17.98 5.15 16.55
N ALA A 393 -18.12 5.14 17.88
CA ALA A 393 -18.12 6.36 18.67
C ALA A 393 -16.77 7.10 18.64
N ASN A 394 -15.66 6.38 18.51
CA ASN A 394 -14.33 6.99 18.35
C ASN A 394 -14.17 7.61 16.95
N ALA A 395 -14.59 6.92 15.89
CA ALA A 395 -14.55 7.45 14.53
C ALA A 395 -15.43 8.71 14.37
N GLN A 396 -16.60 8.74 15.03
CA GLN A 396 -17.53 9.88 15.04
C GLN A 396 -16.97 11.14 15.72
N LYS A 397 -15.86 11.05 16.48
CA LYS A 397 -15.19 12.24 17.03
C LYS A 397 -14.49 13.05 15.95
N PHE A 398 -13.99 12.36 14.92
CA PHE A 398 -13.32 12.97 13.78
C PHE A 398 -14.33 13.29 12.67
N TYR A 399 -15.07 12.28 12.19
CA TYR A 399 -16.04 12.43 11.12
C TYR A 399 -17.36 13.01 11.65
N THR A 400 -17.52 14.33 11.51
CA THR A 400 -18.73 15.06 11.90
C THR A 400 -19.52 15.53 10.69
N LEU A 401 -20.82 15.82 10.87
CA LEU A 401 -21.66 16.36 9.79
C LEU A 401 -21.17 17.72 9.29
N ASP A 402 -20.47 18.49 10.11
CA ASP A 402 -19.95 19.82 9.77
C ASP A 402 -18.69 19.76 8.90
N SER A 403 -17.88 18.72 9.07
CA SER A 403 -16.54 18.63 8.47
C SER A 403 -16.47 17.59 7.33
N GLN A 404 -17.01 16.39 7.56
CA GLN A 404 -17.05 15.28 6.60
C GLN A 404 -18.44 14.63 6.59
N ALA A 405 -19.43 15.36 6.07
CA ALA A 405 -20.83 14.96 6.11
C ALA A 405 -21.11 13.56 5.54
N SER A 406 -20.48 13.20 4.41
CA SER A 406 -20.67 11.88 3.79
C SER A 406 -20.18 10.74 4.70
N ASP A 407 -18.96 10.85 5.24
CA ASP A 407 -18.40 9.83 6.14
C ASP A 407 -19.16 9.74 7.47
N ALA A 408 -19.62 10.87 8.00
CA ALA A 408 -20.46 10.91 9.20
C ALA A 408 -21.81 10.20 8.99
N VAL A 409 -22.41 10.34 7.81
CA VAL A 409 -23.63 9.60 7.44
C VAL A 409 -23.36 8.11 7.32
N GLU A 410 -22.25 7.70 6.70
CA GLU A 410 -21.87 6.29 6.60
C GLU A 410 -21.70 5.66 7.99
N LEU A 411 -21.04 6.34 8.93
CA LEU A 411 -20.90 5.86 10.31
C LEU A 411 -22.26 5.63 11.00
N VAL A 412 -23.26 6.44 10.68
CA VAL A 412 -24.62 6.31 11.21
C VAL A 412 -25.35 5.14 10.55
N GLN A 413 -25.15 4.91 9.26
CA GLN A 413 -25.66 3.72 8.58
C GLN A 413 -24.99 2.45 9.12
N ASP A 414 -23.68 2.46 9.36
CA ASP A 414 -22.95 1.37 10.00
C ASP A 414 -23.48 1.09 11.41
N GLN A 415 -23.79 2.13 12.19
CA GLN A 415 -24.45 1.98 13.48
C GLN A 415 -25.83 1.32 13.35
N SER A 416 -26.62 1.71 12.33
CA SER A 416 -27.91 1.09 12.06
C SER A 416 -27.78 -0.39 11.66
N ARG A 417 -26.83 -0.72 10.77
CA ARG A 417 -26.49 -2.09 10.39
C ARG A 417 -26.06 -2.94 11.58
N LEU A 418 -25.24 -2.38 12.47
CA LEU A 418 -24.82 -3.04 13.69
C LEU A 418 -26.02 -3.44 14.57
N TYR A 419 -26.99 -2.53 14.77
CA TYR A 419 -28.23 -2.87 15.49
C TYR A 419 -29.05 -3.93 14.74
N LYS A 420 -29.15 -3.83 13.41
CA LYS A 420 -29.87 -4.84 12.58
C LYS A 420 -29.28 -6.22 12.78
N ALA A 421 -27.95 -6.35 12.73
CA ALA A 421 -27.26 -7.61 12.92
C ALA A 421 -27.45 -8.17 14.35
N LEU A 422 -27.45 -7.32 15.38
CA LEU A 422 -27.70 -7.76 16.76
C LEU A 422 -29.14 -8.27 16.97
N VAL A 423 -30.15 -7.64 16.34
CA VAL A 423 -31.57 -8.01 16.47
C VAL A 423 -31.81 -9.50 16.18
N PHE A 424 -31.06 -10.06 15.24
CA PHE A 424 -31.18 -11.48 14.87
C PHE A 424 -30.96 -12.41 16.08
N PHE A 425 -29.95 -12.11 16.90
CA PHE A 425 -29.57 -12.93 18.05
C PHE A 425 -30.38 -12.64 19.30
N GLU A 426 -31.08 -11.51 19.38
CA GLU A 426 -31.88 -11.12 20.55
C GLU A 426 -33.13 -12.02 20.67
N PRO A 427 -33.37 -12.71 21.79
CA PRO A 427 -34.58 -13.53 21.94
C PRO A 427 -35.85 -12.72 22.22
N ALA A 428 -35.77 -11.57 22.91
CA ALA A 428 -36.94 -10.85 23.39
C ALA A 428 -37.48 -9.84 22.36
N THR A 429 -38.72 -10.03 21.90
CA THR A 429 -39.38 -9.18 20.89
C THR A 429 -39.48 -7.70 21.31
N ASP A 430 -39.70 -7.41 22.60
CA ASP A 430 -39.69 -6.03 23.11
C ASP A 430 -38.32 -5.35 22.92
N ARG A 431 -37.23 -6.09 23.14
CA ARG A 431 -35.87 -5.58 22.93
C ARG A 431 -35.57 -5.41 21.45
N LYS A 432 -35.97 -6.35 20.58
CA LYS A 432 -35.87 -6.20 19.12
C LYS A 432 -36.57 -4.92 18.65
N THR A 433 -37.80 -4.71 19.10
CA THR A 433 -38.60 -3.51 18.77
C THR A 433 -37.89 -2.23 19.19
N LYS A 434 -37.31 -2.20 20.40
CA LYS A 434 -36.53 -1.06 20.91
C LYS A 434 -35.26 -0.80 20.08
N MET A 435 -34.58 -1.85 19.61
CA MET A 435 -33.42 -1.73 18.73
C MET A 435 -33.79 -1.13 17.38
N HIS A 436 -34.87 -1.60 16.72
CA HIS A 436 -35.37 -0.96 15.48
C HIS A 436 -35.81 0.48 15.71
N LYS A 437 -36.46 0.77 16.85
CA LYS A 437 -36.81 2.15 17.19
C LYS A 437 -35.58 3.05 17.32
N ARG A 438 -34.50 2.54 17.93
CA ARG A 438 -33.21 3.26 18.03
C ARG A 438 -32.60 3.51 16.65
N ARG A 439 -32.65 2.54 15.74
CA ARG A 439 -32.23 2.71 14.34
C ARG A 439 -33.03 3.84 13.65
N ILE A 440 -34.37 3.80 13.75
CA ILE A 440 -35.26 4.83 13.20
C ILE A 440 -34.90 6.21 13.72
N ASP A 441 -34.70 6.36 15.04
CA ASP A 441 -34.37 7.65 15.63
C ASP A 441 -33.03 8.19 15.14
N THR A 442 -32.02 7.33 15.07
CA THR A 442 -30.66 7.72 14.65
C THR A 442 -30.64 8.16 13.19
N LEU A 443 -31.23 7.36 12.30
CA LEU A 443 -31.34 7.67 10.86
C LEU A 443 -32.19 8.93 10.62
N SER A 444 -33.31 9.07 11.34
CA SER A 444 -34.20 10.23 11.20
C SER A 444 -33.55 11.54 11.65
N ASN A 445 -32.67 11.49 12.65
CA ASN A 445 -31.97 12.69 13.13
C ASN A 445 -31.01 13.21 12.06
N VAL A 446 -30.15 12.34 11.53
CA VAL A 446 -29.20 12.73 10.47
C VAL A 446 -29.92 13.20 9.21
N LEU A 447 -30.99 12.51 8.80
CA LEU A 447 -31.76 12.92 7.61
C LEU A 447 -32.34 14.34 7.73
N LYS A 448 -32.69 14.80 8.95
CA LYS A 448 -33.21 16.16 9.17
C LYS A 448 -32.13 17.24 9.06
N GLU A 449 -30.88 16.88 9.34
CA GLU A 449 -29.74 17.80 9.32
C GLU A 449 -29.12 17.92 7.93
N LEU A 450 -29.23 16.86 7.10
CA LEU A 450 -28.70 16.85 5.75
C LEU A 450 -29.45 17.80 4.80
N ASN A 451 -28.69 18.61 4.06
CA ASN A 451 -29.23 19.43 2.98
C ASN A 451 -29.48 18.58 1.71
N PRO A 452 -30.74 18.37 1.28
CA PRO A 452 -31.05 17.51 0.14
C PRO A 452 -30.54 18.04 -1.19
N SER A 453 -30.17 19.32 -1.29
CA SER A 453 -29.64 19.92 -2.51
C SER A 453 -28.24 19.41 -2.83
N PHE A 454 -27.44 19.12 -1.80
CA PHE A 454 -26.08 18.61 -1.92
C PHE A 454 -26.00 17.09 -1.73
N TYR A 455 -26.87 16.52 -0.87
CA TYR A 455 -26.78 15.13 -0.44
C TYR A 455 -27.99 14.27 -0.84
N LEU A 456 -28.66 14.60 -1.96
CA LEU A 456 -29.89 13.92 -2.39
C LEU A 456 -29.80 12.40 -2.41
N THR A 457 -28.67 11.84 -2.88
CA THR A 457 -28.43 10.40 -2.94
C THR A 457 -28.41 9.78 -1.54
N LEU A 458 -27.69 10.38 -0.60
CA LEU A 458 -27.65 9.92 0.80
C LEU A 458 -29.02 10.05 1.46
N CYS A 459 -29.73 11.16 1.24
CA CYS A 459 -31.10 11.33 1.75
C CYS A 459 -32.03 10.20 1.27
N ARG A 460 -31.93 9.79 -0.01
CA ARG A 460 -32.71 8.68 -0.57
C ARG A 460 -32.36 7.34 0.05
N GLN A 461 -31.07 7.07 0.27
CA GLN A 461 -30.61 5.85 0.94
C GLN A 461 -31.14 5.77 2.38
N LEU A 462 -31.02 6.87 3.15
CA LEU A 462 -31.56 6.95 4.51
C LEU A 462 -33.08 6.75 4.56
N LEU A 463 -33.82 7.35 3.63
CA LEU A 463 -35.27 7.18 3.53
C LEU A 463 -35.66 5.72 3.25
N PHE A 464 -34.92 5.04 2.35
CA PHE A 464 -35.16 3.64 2.05
C PHE A 464 -34.89 2.76 3.29
N GLU A 465 -33.76 2.95 3.95
CA GLU A 465 -33.41 2.20 5.15
C GLU A 465 -34.39 2.46 6.32
N LEU A 466 -34.86 3.70 6.46
CA LEU A 466 -35.91 4.06 7.43
C LEU A 466 -37.22 3.32 7.16
N ALA A 467 -37.62 3.21 5.90
CA ALA A 467 -38.84 2.49 5.51
C ALA A 467 -38.71 1.00 5.81
N GLU A 468 -37.59 0.37 5.45
CA GLU A 468 -37.31 -1.03 5.76
C GLU A 468 -37.32 -1.30 7.27
N THR A 469 -36.59 -0.48 8.04
CA THR A 469 -36.51 -0.61 9.50
C THR A 469 -37.86 -0.43 10.17
N SER A 470 -38.69 0.49 9.65
CA SER A 470 -40.04 0.71 10.15
C SER A 470 -40.94 -0.48 9.85
N ASN A 471 -40.81 -1.08 8.67
CA ASN A 471 -41.55 -2.28 8.30
C ASN A 471 -41.15 -3.48 9.17
N GLU A 472 -39.85 -3.72 9.35
CA GLU A 472 -39.32 -4.77 10.26
C GLU A 472 -39.88 -4.60 11.69
N MET A 473 -39.90 -3.37 12.21
CA MET A 473 -40.47 -3.08 13.54
C MET A 473 -41.98 -3.34 13.61
N VAL A 474 -42.73 -3.04 12.55
CA VAL A 474 -44.18 -3.30 12.49
C VAL A 474 -44.45 -4.81 12.44
N SER A 475 -43.73 -5.56 11.61
CA SER A 475 -43.84 -7.03 11.54
C SER A 475 -43.65 -7.66 12.91
N LEU A 476 -42.60 -7.27 13.64
CA LEU A 476 -42.36 -7.77 15.01
C LEU A 476 -43.50 -7.48 15.99
N LYS A 477 -44.24 -6.38 15.80
CA LYS A 477 -45.40 -6.02 16.64
C LYS A 477 -46.68 -6.74 16.26
N LEU A 478 -46.80 -7.17 15.00
CA LEU A 478 -47.95 -7.94 14.52
C LEU A 478 -47.79 -9.43 14.88
N ASP A 479 -46.56 -9.92 14.97
CA ASP A 479 -46.23 -11.30 15.31
C ASP A 479 -46.11 -11.55 16.83
N ALA A 480 -46.16 -10.50 17.66
CA ALA A 480 -46.10 -10.54 19.13
C ALA A 480 -47.49 -10.60 19.76
#